data_AF-A0A3G9J3R7-F1
#
_entry.id   AF-A0A3G9J3R7-F1
#
_cell.length_a   1.000
_cell.length_b   1.000
_cell.length_c   1.000
_cell.angle_alpha   90.00
_cell.angle_beta   90.00
_cell.angle_gamma   90.00
#
_symmetry.space_group_name_H-M   'P 1'
#
loop_
_entity.id
_entity.type
_entity.pdbx_description
1 polymer ?
#
loop_
_entity_poly.entity_id
_entity_poly.type
_entity_poly.pdbx_seq_one_letter_code
_entity_poly.pdbx_strand_id
1 'polypeptide(L)'
;MTEMVEKSPRRPMASAILTLEAIVLGLTAPVLIRISHVSAGRAIPIALGLCVACILTAGLLKRPWAYALGWTIQIAAIALGFLVTTMFTLGIIFGVLWWGALALSNKIDREREAAYAAHDRATVDR
;
A
#
# COMPACT_ATOMS: atom_id res chain seq x y z
N MET A 1 -12.98 -18.43 25.90
CA MET A 1 -13.29 -17.92 24.55
C MET A 1 -12.51 -16.63 24.40
N THR A 2 -11.26 -16.76 23.96
CA THR A 2 -10.34 -15.63 23.77
C THR A 2 -11.01 -14.65 22.83
N GLU A 3 -11.48 -13.52 23.35
CA GLU A 3 -11.83 -12.37 22.53
C GLU A 3 -10.61 -12.12 21.65
N MET A 4 -10.72 -12.48 20.38
CA MET A 4 -9.81 -11.99 19.39
C MET A 4 -10.03 -10.49 19.41
N VAL A 5 -9.17 -9.77 20.14
CA VAL A 5 -8.91 -8.36 19.89
C VAL A 5 -8.41 -8.31 18.45
N GLU A 6 -9.37 -8.33 17.52
CA GLU A 6 -9.10 -8.43 16.10
C GLU A 6 -8.42 -7.12 15.74
N LYS A 7 -7.15 -7.16 15.37
CA LYS A 7 -6.39 -5.92 15.12
C LYS A 7 -6.98 -5.22 13.91
N SER A 8 -6.99 -3.87 13.92
CA SER A 8 -7.48 -3.08 12.79
C SER A 8 -6.88 -3.60 11.46
N PRO A 9 -7.73 -3.88 10.45
CA PRO A 9 -7.30 -4.50 9.20
C PRO A 9 -6.44 -3.58 8.33
N ARG A 10 -6.31 -2.30 8.70
CA ARG A 10 -5.58 -1.28 7.95
C ARG A 10 -4.15 -1.66 7.58
N ARG A 11 -3.38 -2.10 8.58
CA ARG A 11 -1.96 -2.44 8.44
C ARG A 11 -1.72 -3.65 7.55
N PRO A 12 -2.36 -4.82 7.77
CA PRO A 12 -2.14 -5.98 6.92
C PRO A 12 -2.56 -5.72 5.47
N MET A 13 -3.70 -5.05 5.24
CA MET A 13 -4.14 -4.70 3.88
C MET A 13 -3.15 -3.79 3.16
N ALA A 14 -2.73 -2.68 3.79
CA ALA A 14 -1.76 -1.77 3.19
C ALA A 14 -0.38 -2.44 2.97
N SER A 15 0.06 -3.31 3.88
CA SER A 15 1.34 -4.02 3.74
C SER A 15 1.31 -5.04 2.60
N ALA A 16 0.19 -5.73 2.40
CA ALA A 16 0.04 -6.69 1.30
C ALA A 16 0.11 -5.99 -0.06
N ILE A 17 -0.56 -4.83 -0.19
CA ILE A 17 -0.54 -4.02 -1.41
C ILE A 17 0.89 -3.58 -1.75
N LEU A 18 1.60 -2.95 -0.79
CA LEU A 18 2.98 -2.52 -1.01
C LEU A 18 3.94 -3.68 -1.30
N THR A 19 3.70 -4.86 -0.70
CA THR A 19 4.55 -6.03 -0.95
C THR A 19 4.36 -6.56 -2.37
N LEU A 20 3.11 -6.64 -2.85
CA LEU A 20 2.82 -7.00 -4.24
C LEU A 20 3.38 -5.95 -5.22
N GLU A 21 3.23 -4.67 -4.88
CA GLU A 21 3.76 -3.56 -5.67
C GLU A 21 5.29 -3.59 -5.75
N ALA A 22 5.97 -3.94 -4.66
CA ALA A 22 7.43 -4.11 -4.64
C ALA A 22 7.89 -5.14 -5.68
N ILE A 23 7.18 -6.26 -5.81
CA ILE A 23 7.47 -7.29 -6.81
C ILE A 23 7.29 -6.72 -8.23
N VAL A 24 6.18 -6.02 -8.49
CA VAL A 24 5.91 -5.40 -9.79
C VAL A 24 6.96 -4.36 -10.16
N LEU A 25 7.32 -3.47 -9.24
CA LEU A 25 8.33 -2.44 -9.46
C LEU A 25 9.74 -3.04 -9.59
N GLY A 26 10.07 -4.07 -8.82
CA GLY A 26 11.33 -4.81 -8.95
C GLY A 26 11.48 -5.49 -10.32
N LEU A 27 10.38 -6.04 -10.84
CA LEU A 27 10.32 -6.63 -12.20
C LEU A 27 10.28 -5.58 -13.32
N THR A 28 10.26 -4.29 -12.99
CA THR A 28 10.25 -3.24 -14.02
C THR A 28 11.63 -3.01 -14.63
N ALA A 29 12.73 -3.46 -14.00
CA ALA A 29 14.08 -3.39 -14.57
C ALA A 29 14.20 -4.01 -15.99
N PRO A 30 13.84 -5.29 -16.21
CA PRO A 30 13.88 -5.88 -17.55
C PRO A 30 12.93 -5.17 -18.53
N VAL A 31 11.77 -4.69 -18.07
CA VAL A 31 10.81 -3.95 -18.90
C VAL A 31 11.43 -2.64 -19.39
N LEU A 32 12.05 -1.85 -18.51
CA LEU A 32 12.75 -0.62 -18.87
C LEU A 32 13.89 -0.85 -19.86
N ILE A 33 14.63 -1.95 -19.72
CA ILE A 33 15.77 -2.27 -20.61
C ILE A 33 15.28 -2.76 -21.97
N ARG A 34 14.28 -3.64 -22.01
CA ARG A 34 13.88 -4.37 -23.23
C ARG A 34 12.82 -3.65 -24.03
N ILE A 35 11.93 -2.91 -23.39
CA ILE A 35 10.80 -2.23 -24.03
C ILE A 35 11.10 -0.75 -24.21
N SER A 36 11.65 -0.09 -23.18
CA SER A 36 11.90 1.35 -23.20
C SER A 36 13.33 1.73 -23.58
N HIS A 37 14.19 0.74 -23.88
CA HIS A 37 15.60 0.92 -24.25
C HIS A 37 16.40 1.79 -23.28
N VAL A 38 16.02 1.82 -22.00
CA VAL A 38 16.75 2.53 -20.94
C VAL A 38 18.01 1.74 -20.60
N SER A 39 19.14 2.44 -20.43
CA SER A 39 20.39 1.79 -20.06
C SER A 39 20.26 1.05 -18.72
N ALA A 40 20.87 -0.13 -18.62
CA ALA A 40 20.83 -0.95 -17.39
C ALA A 40 21.29 -0.17 -16.15
N GLY A 41 22.29 0.69 -16.30
CA GLY A 41 22.80 1.56 -15.23
C GLY A 41 21.78 2.56 -14.67
N ARG A 42 20.70 2.87 -15.41
CA ARG A 42 19.56 3.68 -14.90
C ARG A 42 18.36 2.82 -14.52
N ALA A 43 18.05 1.81 -15.32
CA ALA A 43 16.88 0.96 -15.09
C ALA A 43 16.96 0.18 -13.78
N ILE A 44 18.12 -0.38 -13.44
CA ILE A 44 18.31 -1.20 -12.24
C ILE A 44 18.14 -0.35 -10.96
N PRO A 45 18.81 0.80 -10.79
CA PRO A 45 18.59 1.64 -9.61
C PRO A 45 17.14 2.13 -9.44
N ILE A 46 16.45 2.46 -10.54
CA ILE A 46 15.05 2.91 -10.48
C ILE A 46 14.16 1.78 -9.96
N ALA A 47 14.23 0.60 -10.58
CA ALA A 47 13.39 -0.54 -10.22
C ALA A 47 13.70 -1.06 -8.82
N LEU A 48 14.99 -1.27 -8.49
CA LEU A 48 15.39 -1.73 -7.16
C LEU A 48 15.13 -0.67 -6.09
N GLY A 49 15.37 0.60 -6.38
CA GLY A 49 15.11 1.70 -5.44
C GLY A 49 13.64 1.77 -5.05
N LEU A 50 12.74 1.70 -6.03
CA LEU A 50 11.30 1.67 -5.77
C LEU A 50 10.85 0.40 -5.07
N CYS A 51 11.36 -0.77 -5.47
CA CYS A 51 11.08 -2.05 -4.81
C CYS A 51 11.47 -2.01 -3.32
N VAL A 52 12.68 -1.55 -3.01
CA VAL A 52 13.16 -1.40 -1.63
C VAL A 52 12.32 -0.37 -0.88
N ALA A 53 11.97 0.76 -1.51
CA ALA A 53 11.11 1.76 -0.88
C ALA A 53 9.74 1.18 -0.49
N CYS A 54 9.14 0.32 -1.32
CA CYS A 54 7.90 -0.38 -0.99
C CYS A 54 8.06 -1.30 0.22
N ILE A 55 9.09 -2.15 0.23
CA ILE A 55 9.33 -3.10 1.34
C ILE A 55 9.60 -2.36 2.65
N LEU A 56 10.43 -1.31 2.61
CA LEU A 56 10.70 -0.46 3.77
C LEU A 56 9.40 0.19 4.26
N THR A 57 8.64 0.82 3.37
CA THR A 57 7.38 1.48 3.73
C THR A 57 6.40 0.48 4.34
N ALA A 58 6.29 -0.74 3.79
CA ALA A 58 5.46 -1.81 4.34
C ALA A 58 5.86 -2.18 5.78
N GLY A 59 7.16 -2.26 6.06
CA GLY A 59 7.70 -2.46 7.42
C GLY A 59 7.45 -1.27 8.36
N LEU A 60 7.43 -0.05 7.82
CA LEU A 60 7.22 1.21 8.55
C LEU A 60 5.75 1.57 8.80
N LEU A 61 4.78 0.84 8.25
CA LEU A 61 3.32 1.03 8.44
C LEU A 61 2.82 0.99 9.90
N LYS A 62 3.71 0.67 10.86
CA LYS A 62 3.46 0.90 12.29
C LYS A 62 3.31 2.38 12.64
N ARG A 63 3.85 3.29 11.81
CA ARG A 63 3.84 4.73 12.01
C ARG A 63 2.79 5.39 11.09
N PRO A 64 2.02 6.39 11.58
CA PRO A 64 0.97 7.03 10.78
C PRO A 64 1.50 7.82 9.58
N TRP A 65 2.75 8.32 9.63
CA TRP A 65 3.35 9.04 8.52
C TRP A 65 3.77 8.11 7.36
N ALA A 66 3.95 6.81 7.61
CA ALA A 66 4.31 5.84 6.56
C ALA A 66 3.20 5.68 5.51
N TYR A 67 1.95 6.00 5.85
CA TYR A 67 0.86 6.03 4.86
C TYR A 67 1.03 7.17 3.84
N ALA A 68 1.68 8.28 4.23
CA ALA A 68 2.04 9.35 3.28
C ALA A 68 3.16 8.89 2.34
N LEU A 69 4.14 8.12 2.84
CA LEU A 69 5.15 7.50 1.97
C LEU A 69 4.53 6.57 0.93
N GLY A 70 3.53 5.77 1.31
CA GLY A 70 2.83 4.91 0.36
C GLY A 70 2.19 5.72 -0.78
N TRP A 71 1.59 6.88 -0.48
CA TRP A 71 1.10 7.78 -1.53
C TRP A 71 2.20 8.31 -2.45
N THR A 72 3.36 8.66 -1.89
CA THR A 72 4.52 9.06 -2.69
C THR A 72 4.96 7.94 -3.63
N ILE A 73 4.94 6.68 -3.16
CA ILE A 73 5.22 5.50 -3.98
C ILE A 73 4.19 5.33 -5.09
N GLN A 74 2.88 5.49 -4.80
CA GLN A 74 1.85 5.39 -5.85
C GLN A 74 2.07 6.42 -6.96
N ILE A 75 2.39 7.66 -6.59
CA ILE A 75 2.68 8.72 -7.56
C ILE A 75 3.93 8.37 -8.38
N ALA A 76 4.99 7.85 -7.73
CA ALA A 76 6.20 7.42 -8.41
C ALA A 76 5.94 6.24 -9.37
N ALA A 77 5.11 5.27 -8.97
CA ALA A 77 4.71 4.14 -9.82
C ALA A 77 3.93 4.60 -11.05
N ILE A 78 3.00 5.55 -10.89
CA ILE A 78 2.26 6.17 -12.00
C ILE A 78 3.22 6.97 -12.90
N ALA A 79 4.15 7.72 -12.33
CA ALA A 79 5.15 8.48 -13.09
C ALA A 79 6.10 7.57 -13.90
N LEU A 80 6.34 6.34 -13.43
CA LEU A 80 7.06 5.33 -14.21
C LEU A 80 6.34 4.99 -15.52
N GLY A 81 5.03 5.25 -15.60
CA GLY A 81 4.21 5.26 -16.80
C GLY A 81 4.79 6.04 -17.97
N PHE A 82 5.49 7.15 -17.71
CA PHE A 82 6.13 7.95 -18.76
C PHE A 82 7.30 7.23 -19.44
N LEU A 83 7.93 6.28 -18.74
CA LEU A 83 8.99 5.44 -19.29
C LEU A 83 8.40 4.15 -19.87
N VAL A 84 7.38 3.60 -19.21
CA VAL A 84 6.75 2.32 -19.54
C VAL A 84 5.23 2.52 -19.51
N THR A 85 4.58 2.72 -20.65
CA THR A 85 3.15 3.08 -20.72
C THR A 85 2.24 2.14 -19.91
N THR A 86 2.53 0.83 -19.87
CA THR A 86 1.78 -0.15 -19.07
C THR A 86 1.78 0.14 -17.56
N MET A 87 2.79 0.86 -17.05
CA MET A 87 2.87 1.26 -15.65
C MET A 87 1.84 2.31 -15.25
N PHE A 88 1.25 3.05 -16.20
CA PHE A 88 0.07 3.87 -15.87
C PHE A 88 -1.08 2.98 -15.39
N THR A 89 -1.37 1.91 -16.11
CA THR A 89 -2.42 0.96 -15.74
C THR A 89 -2.12 0.29 -14.40
N LEU A 90 -0.90 -0.22 -14.22
CA LEU A 90 -0.52 -0.88 -12.97
C LEU A 90 -0.49 0.09 -11.79
N GLY A 91 0.12 1.26 -11.94
CA GLY A 91 0.17 2.29 -10.90
C GLY A 91 -1.22 2.79 -10.49
N ILE A 92 -2.15 2.93 -11.44
CA ILE A 92 -3.56 3.26 -11.13
C ILE A 92 -4.22 2.12 -10.35
N ILE A 93 -4.05 0.86 -10.76
CA ILE A 93 -4.62 -0.29 -10.05
C ILE A 93 -4.12 -0.33 -8.61
N PHE A 94 -2.80 -0.23 -8.40
CA PHE A 94 -2.23 -0.20 -7.06
C PHE A 94 -2.66 1.04 -6.27
N GLY A 95 -2.76 2.21 -6.91
CA GLY A 95 -3.28 3.43 -6.29
C GLY A 95 -4.74 3.29 -5.81
N VAL A 96 -5.60 2.66 -6.62
CA VAL A 96 -6.99 2.35 -6.25
C VAL A 96 -7.05 1.33 -5.12
N LEU A 97 -6.24 0.27 -5.18
CA LEU A 97 -6.15 -0.72 -4.11
C LEU A 97 -5.68 -0.07 -2.80
N TRP A 98 -4.65 0.78 -2.88
CA TRP A 98 -4.11 1.52 -1.74
C TRP A 98 -5.16 2.41 -1.09
N TRP A 99 -5.80 3.28 -1.89
CA TRP A 99 -6.88 4.13 -1.41
C TRP A 99 -8.04 3.31 -0.84
N GLY A 100 -8.45 2.25 -1.55
CA GLY A 100 -9.52 1.35 -1.15
C GLY A 100 -9.25 0.68 0.18
N ALA A 101 -8.02 0.19 0.41
CA ALA A 101 -7.62 -0.39 1.68
C ALA A 101 -7.73 0.62 2.83
N LEU A 102 -7.29 1.87 2.62
CA LEU A 102 -7.40 2.93 3.63
C LEU A 102 -8.85 3.33 3.90
N ALA A 103 -9.65 3.47 2.85
CA ALA A 103 -11.07 3.82 2.96
C ALA A 103 -11.86 2.73 3.67
N LEU A 104 -11.65 1.47 3.30
CA LEU A 104 -12.30 0.30 3.89
C LEU A 104 -11.87 0.12 5.34
N SER A 105 -10.59 0.26 5.66
CA SER A 105 -10.13 0.15 7.04
C SER A 105 -10.74 1.24 7.93
N ASN A 106 -10.83 2.47 7.43
CA ASN A 106 -11.47 3.56 8.19
C ASN A 106 -12.97 3.30 8.39
N LYS A 107 -13.65 2.65 7.43
CA LYS A 107 -15.06 2.26 7.59
C LYS A 107 -15.21 1.19 8.67
N ILE A 108 -14.38 0.14 8.63
CA ILE A 108 -14.40 -0.94 9.62
C ILE A 108 -14.09 -0.40 11.02
N ASP A 109 -13.10 0.48 11.14
CA ASP A 109 -12.73 1.09 12.43
C ASP A 109 -13.91 1.90 13.02
N ARG A 110 -14.65 2.68 12.20
CA ARG A 110 -15.83 3.45 12.64
C ARG A 110 -17.00 2.57 13.08
N GLU A 111 -17.32 1.52 12.32
CA GLU A 111 -18.41 0.59 12.66
C GLU A 111 -18.12 -0.10 13.99
N ARG A 112 -16.85 -0.40 14.24
CA ARG A 112 -16.39 -1.00 15.49
C ARG A 112 -16.46 -0.04 16.67
N GLU A 113 -16.06 1.23 16.51
CA GLU A 113 -16.21 2.26 17.55
C GLU A 113 -17.68 2.43 17.96
N ALA A 114 -18.61 2.41 17.00
CA ALA A 114 -20.04 2.48 17.28
C ALA A 114 -20.56 1.25 18.04
N ALA A 115 -20.09 0.05 17.68
CA ALA A 115 -20.45 -1.19 18.38
C ALA A 115 -19.96 -1.21 19.83
N TYR A 116 -18.73 -0.75 20.09
CA TYR A 116 -18.19 -0.63 21.45
C TYR A 116 -18.99 0.37 22.29
N ALA A 117 -19.31 1.54 21.73
CA ALA A 117 -20.13 2.55 22.43
C ALA A 117 -21.53 2.04 22.78
N ALA A 118 -22.12 1.16 21.95
CA ALA A 118 -23.41 0.53 22.24
C ALA A 118 -23.29 -0.53 23.36
N HIS A 119 -22.19 -1.27 23.40
CA HIS A 119 -21.95 -2.26 24.46
C HIS A 119 -21.69 -1.60 25.82
N ASP A 120 -20.90 -0.53 25.88
CA ASP A 120 -20.65 0.24 27.11
C ASP A 120 -21.94 0.85 27.68
N ARG A 121 -22.86 1.31 26.83
CA ARG A 121 -24.18 1.78 27.30
C ARG A 121 -25.02 0.67 27.90
N ALA A 122 -24.96 -0.54 27.32
CA ALA A 122 -25.72 -1.70 27.79
C ALA A 122 -25.14 -2.33 29.07
N THR A 123 -23.85 -2.12 29.36
CA THR A 123 -23.22 -2.58 30.61
C THR A 123 -23.42 -1.60 31.76
N VAL A 124 -23.51 -0.29 31.49
CA VAL A 124 -23.75 0.75 32.52
C VAL A 124 -25.21 0.76 33.02
N ASP A 125 -26.17 0.33 32.20
CA ASP A 125 -27.61 0.29 32.55
C ASP A 125 -28.01 -0.99 33.35
N ARG A 126 -27.06 -1.87 33.67
CA ARG A 126 -27.27 -3.15 34.37
C ARG A 126 -26.73 -3.13 35.79
#